data_AF-W1XKU1-F1
#
_entry.id   AF-W1XKU1-F1
#
_cell.length_a   1.000
_cell.length_b   1.000
_cell.length_c   1.000
_cell.angle_alpha   90.00
_cell.angle_beta   90.00
_cell.angle_gamma   90.00
#
_symmetry.space_group_name_H-M   'P 1'
#
loop_
_entity.id
_entity.type
_entity.pdbx_description
1 polymer ?
#
loop_
_entity_poly.entity_id
_entity_poly.type
_entity_poly.pdbx_seq_one_letter_code
_entity_poly.pdbx_strand_id
1 'polypeptide(L)'
;IVPVNAVLGGAMGQLSITMGDMLEDIIRDREEIQDQIRSLKELKEMAASYGYDISKPAKDVREAMQWIYFGYLGAIKEQNGAAMS
;
A
#
# COMPACT_ATOMS: atom_id res chain seq x y z
N ILE A 1 4.38 15.18 0.56
CA ILE A 1 4.66 13.72 0.63
C ILE A 1 3.74 13.00 -0.36
N VAL A 2 4.18 11.89 -0.95
CA VAL A 2 3.45 11.12 -1.97
C VAL A 2 2.17 10.49 -1.37
N PRO A 3 0.99 10.64 -1.99
CA PRO A 3 -0.26 10.04 -1.50
C PRO A 3 -0.35 8.54 -1.79
N VAL A 4 -1.18 7.83 -1.02
CA VAL A 4 -1.40 6.38 -1.22
C VAL A 4 -1.97 6.07 -2.61
N ASN A 5 -2.80 6.94 -3.20
CA ASN A 5 -3.29 6.72 -4.57
C ASN A 5 -2.17 6.75 -5.62
N ALA A 6 -1.11 7.54 -5.42
CA ALA A 6 0.01 7.56 -6.35
C ALA A 6 0.81 6.24 -6.27
N VAL A 7 0.98 5.71 -5.06
CA VAL A 7 1.64 4.40 -4.85
C VAL A 7 0.78 3.26 -5.41
N LEU A 8 -0.53 3.28 -5.16
CA LEU A 8 -1.49 2.32 -5.73
C LEU A 8 -1.48 2.33 -7.26
N GLY A 9 -1.44 3.52 -7.88
CA GLY A 9 -1.37 3.66 -9.33
C GLY A 9 -0.10 3.03 -9.91
N GLY A 10 1.04 3.20 -9.23
CA GLY A 10 2.30 2.54 -9.58
C GLY A 10 2.19 1.02 -9.53
N ALA A 11 1.68 0.46 -8.42
CA ALA A 11 1.52 -0.97 -8.24
C ALA A 11 0.56 -1.60 -9.27
N MET A 12 -0.56 -0.93 -9.56
CA MET A 12 -1.50 -1.38 -10.60
C MET A 12 -0.89 -1.35 -12.02
N GLY A 13 -0.07 -0.33 -12.32
CA GLY A 13 0.68 -0.28 -13.57
C GLY A 13 1.66 -1.44 -13.72
N GLN A 14 2.34 -1.79 -12.63
CA GLN A 14 3.30 -2.89 -12.57
C GLN A 14 2.61 -4.26 -12.72
N LEU A 15 1.44 -4.45 -12.10
CA LEU A 15 0.62 -5.63 -12.34
C LEU A 15 0.22 -5.76 -13.81
N SER A 16 -0.20 -4.67 -14.45
CA SER A 16 -0.68 -4.70 -15.84
C SER A 16 0.36 -5.19 -16.84
N ILE A 17 1.64 -4.84 -16.65
CA ILE A 17 2.72 -5.24 -17.57
C ILE A 17 3.11 -6.72 -17.43
N THR A 18 2.83 -7.32 -16.27
CA THR A 18 3.15 -8.74 -16.03
C THR A 18 2.15 -9.70 -16.69
N MET A 19 0.99 -9.23 -17.19
CA MET A 19 -0.15 -10.08 -17.59
C MET A 19 0.05 -10.94 -18.86
N GLY A 20 1.12 -10.71 -19.63
CA GLY A 20 1.37 -11.42 -20.91
C GLY A 20 2.19 -12.71 -20.81
N ASP A 21 3.02 -12.83 -19.78
CA ASP A 21 4.02 -13.90 -19.68
C ASP A 21 3.70 -14.87 -18.53
N MET A 22 3.77 -16.18 -18.78
CA MET A 22 3.42 -17.25 -17.82
C MET A 22 4.66 -17.99 -17.30
N LEU A 23 5.73 -17.27 -16.98
CA LEU A 23 6.86 -17.81 -16.22
C LEU A 23 6.53 -17.87 -14.72
N GLU A 24 7.09 -18.85 -14.01
CA GLU A 24 6.88 -19.06 -12.57
C GLU A 24 7.25 -17.82 -11.73
N ASP A 25 8.37 -17.17 -12.05
CA ASP A 25 8.77 -15.92 -11.39
C ASP A 25 7.72 -14.81 -11.58
N ILE A 26 7.08 -14.74 -12.75
CA ILE A 26 6.06 -13.72 -13.05
C ILE A 26 4.76 -14.00 -12.31
N ILE A 27 4.43 -15.27 -12.09
CA ILE A 27 3.27 -15.67 -11.28
C ILE A 27 3.49 -15.24 -9.83
N ARG A 28 4.68 -15.50 -9.26
CA ARG A 28 5.04 -15.05 -7.91
C ARG A 28 5.00 -13.53 -7.80
N ASP A 29 5.62 -12.82 -8.75
CA ASP A 29 5.62 -11.36 -8.77
C ASP A 29 4.19 -10.78 -8.83
N ARG A 30 3.27 -11.42 -9.57
CA ARG A 30 1.86 -11.02 -9.58
C ARG A 30 1.19 -11.18 -8.23
N GLU A 31 1.43 -12.28 -7.53
CA GLU A 31 0.87 -12.50 -6.19
C GLU A 31 1.38 -11.44 -5.21
N GLU A 32 2.69 -11.17 -5.21
CA GLU A 32 3.30 -10.14 -4.37
C GLU A 32 2.75 -8.75 -4.68
N ILE A 33 2.57 -8.39 -5.96
CA ILE A 33 1.98 -7.10 -6.34
C ILE A 33 0.50 -7.01 -5.93
N GLN A 34 -0.27 -8.09 -6.04
CA GLN A 34 -1.66 -8.11 -5.57
C GLN A 34 -1.75 -7.91 -4.06
N ASP A 35 -0.85 -8.53 -3.30
CA ASP A 35 -0.76 -8.35 -1.86
C ASP A 35 -0.35 -6.93 -1.51
N GLN A 36 0.62 -6.34 -2.22
CA GLN A 36 0.96 -4.93 -2.05
C GLN A 36 -0.22 -4.00 -2.31
N ILE A 37 -1.01 -4.24 -3.35
CA ILE A 37 -2.23 -3.45 -3.65
C ILE A 37 -3.24 -3.58 -2.52
N ARG A 38 -3.40 -4.78 -1.94
CA ARG A 38 -4.28 -5.04 -0.80
C ARG A 38 -3.81 -4.29 0.44
N SER A 39 -2.54 -4.42 0.83
CA SER A 39 -1.96 -3.73 1.99
C SER A 39 -2.09 -2.21 1.88
N LEU A 40 -1.93 -1.64 0.69
CA LEU A 40 -2.14 -0.21 0.45
C LEU A 40 -3.60 0.24 0.61
N LYS A 41 -4.58 -0.61 0.26
CA LYS A 41 -6.00 -0.34 0.50
C LYS A 41 -6.34 -0.41 1.99
N GLU A 42 -5.84 -1.43 2.68
CA GLU A 42 -6.03 -1.59 4.14
C GLU A 42 -5.38 -0.42 4.91
N LEU A 43 -4.22 0.06 4.48
CA LEU A 43 -3.57 1.25 5.04
C LEU A 43 -4.46 2.49 4.92
N LYS A 44 -5.14 2.66 3.79
CA LYS A 44 -6.09 3.75 3.56
C LYS A 44 -7.31 3.64 4.46
N GLU A 45 -7.88 2.45 4.61
CA GLU A 45 -9.02 2.19 5.50
C GLU A 45 -8.65 2.41 6.97
N MET A 46 -7.45 1.97 7.37
CA MET A 46 -6.92 2.20 8.71
C MET A 46 -6.83 3.69 9.00
N ALA A 47 -6.18 4.49 8.13
CA ALA A 47 -6.09 5.92 8.34
C ALA A 47 -7.46 6.62 8.35
N ALA A 48 -8.40 6.15 7.53
CA ALA A 48 -9.77 6.66 7.51
C ALA A 48 -10.50 6.42 8.85
N SER A 49 -10.24 5.31 9.54
CA SER A 49 -10.80 5.04 10.86
C SER A 49 -10.33 6.03 11.95
N TYR A 50 -9.18 6.67 11.73
CA TYR A 50 -8.65 7.76 12.57
C TYR A 50 -9.03 9.16 12.05
N GLY A 51 -9.85 9.26 11.00
CA GLY A 51 -10.32 10.53 10.44
C GLY A 51 -9.38 11.19 9.42
N TYR A 52 -8.39 10.46 8.88
CA TYR A 52 -7.44 10.98 7.89
C TYR A 52 -7.67 10.40 6.49
N ASP A 53 -7.70 11.27 5.47
CA ASP A 53 -7.72 10.89 4.05
C ASP A 53 -6.30 10.93 3.47
N ILE A 54 -5.60 9.80 3.51
CA ILE A 54 -4.24 9.66 2.94
C ILE A 54 -4.23 9.40 1.42
N SER A 55 -5.39 9.45 0.77
CA SER A 55 -5.50 9.22 -0.68
C SER A 55 -5.06 10.41 -1.53
N LYS A 56 -4.94 11.60 -0.94
CA LYS A 56 -4.56 12.88 -1.61
C LYS A 56 -3.37 13.50 -0.92
N PRO A 57 -2.41 14.15 -1.60
CA PRO A 57 -1.16 14.66 -1.00
C PRO A 57 -1.35 15.42 0.32
N ALA A 58 -0.43 15.22 1.27
CA ALA A 58 -0.40 15.97 2.53
C ALA A 58 -0.26 17.47 2.24
N LYS A 59 -1.10 18.28 2.88
CA LYS A 59 -1.21 19.73 2.69
C LYS A 59 -0.18 20.51 3.51
N ASP A 60 0.23 19.96 4.64
CA ASP A 60 1.18 20.59 5.56
C ASP A 60 2.13 19.57 6.20
N VAL A 61 3.04 20.08 7.04
CA VAL A 61 4.04 19.27 7.75
C VAL A 61 3.41 18.31 8.76
N ARG A 62 2.27 18.68 9.36
CA ARG A 62 1.58 17.84 10.35
C ARG A 62 0.97 16.62 9.66
N GLU A 63 0.26 16.82 8.55
CA GLU A 63 -0.27 15.73 7.73
C GLU A 63 0.87 14.86 7.17
N ALA A 64 1.98 15.47 6.74
CA ALA A 64 3.15 14.75 6.25
C ALA A 64 3.73 13.80 7.32
N MET A 65 3.91 14.28 8.55
CA MET A 65 4.35 13.45 9.68
C MET A 65 3.34 12.34 9.99
N GLN A 66 2.05 12.67 9.98
CA GLN A 66 0.97 11.71 10.23
C GLN A 66 0.94 10.58 9.20
N TRP A 67 1.23 10.87 7.92
CA TRP A 67 1.27 9.86 6.86
C TRP A 67 2.43 8.89 7.01
N ILE A 68 3.61 9.41 7.36
CA ILE A 68 4.78 8.58 7.67
C ILE A 68 4.43 7.65 8.84
N TYR A 69 3.78 8.20 9.88
CA TYR A 69 3.34 7.41 11.03
C TYR A 69 2.34 6.31 10.65
N PHE A 70 1.37 6.60 9.77
CA PHE A 70 0.46 5.56 9.28
C PHE A 70 1.19 4.47 8.50
N GLY A 71 2.17 4.82 7.65
CA GLY A 71 3.00 3.84 6.94
C GLY A 71 3.74 2.91 7.92
N TYR A 72 4.32 3.49 8.97
CA TYR A 72 4.98 2.72 10.03
C TYR A 72 4.02 1.82 10.82
N LEU A 73 2.85 2.34 11.21
CA LEU A 73 1.81 1.55 11.87
C LEU A 73 1.31 0.40 11.00
N GLY A 74 1.14 0.64 9.70
CA GLY A 74 0.75 -0.38 8.72
C GLY A 74 1.76 -1.52 8.67
N ALA A 75 3.05 -1.19 8.57
CA ALA A 75 4.13 -2.18 8.55
C ALA A 75 4.18 -3.04 9.83
N ILE A 76 3.97 -2.44 11.01
CA ILE A 76 3.92 -3.21 12.27
C ILE A 76 2.69 -4.11 12.31
N LYS A 77 1.52 -3.61 11.88
CA LYS A 77 0.28 -4.37 11.88
C LYS A 77 0.37 -5.57 10.93
N GLU A 78 0.95 -5.38 9.76
CA GLU A 78 1.17 -6.43 8.76
C GLU A 78 2.15 -7.50 9.28
N GLN A 79 3.25 -7.12 9.92
CA GLN A 79 4.18 -8.08 10.55
C GLN A 79 3.51 -8.92 11.66
N ASN A 80 2.68 -8.30 12.50
CA ASN A 80 1.96 -9.00 13.56
C ASN A 80 0.80 -9.87 13.02
N GLY A 81 0.19 -9.47 11.90
CA GLY A 81 -0.82 -10.27 11.19
C GLY A 81 -0.21 -11.46 10.46
N ALA A 82 0.95 -11.29 9.83
CA ALA A 82 1.71 -12.36 9.17
C ALA A 82 2.35 -13.35 10.17
N ALA A 83 2.63 -12.92 11.39
CA ALA A 83 3.08 -13.78 12.49
C ALA A 83 1.93 -14.54 13.20
N MET A 84 0.66 -14.21 12.92
CA MET A 84 -0.50 -15.04 13.26
C MET A 84 -0.86 -15.99 12.10
N SER A 85 0.12 -16.74 11.59
CA SER A 85 -0.14 -17.95 10.81
C SER A 85 -0.29 -19.17 11.71
#